data_AF-A0A150HDU3-F1
#
_entry.id   AF-A0A150HDU3-F1
#
_cell.length_a   1.000
_cell.length_b   1.000
_cell.length_c   1.000
_cell.angle_alpha   90.00
_cell.angle_beta   90.00
_cell.angle_gamma   90.00
#
_symmetry.space_group_name_H-M   'P 1'
#
loop_
_entity.id
_entity.type
_entity.pdbx_description
1 polymer ?
#
loop_
_entity_poly.entity_id
_entity_poly.type
_entity_poly.pdbx_seq_one_letter_code
_entity_poly.pdbx_strand_id
1 'polypeptide(L)'
;MRGSRDIIEVDNCATRLRMEIADTSQVDEHALKRAGAAGTIKPGGHSVQVVYGLNVQFVKDAMEDILNDRTIEAFRGAGAGQTGAVAGFVGGVGGAAIAAGAAAEQRLDSSVPPAVLQLRQPVAGRVLALSEVPDAMFAQGTMGPGLAIDPTGDTIVAPAGGTVASVFPTGHAIGLALADGTELLIHVGIDTVDMKGDGFETLVGAGDTVEAGTPLLRFDAEKIRRAGHSAITPVIVLNNEDATIEFA
;
A
#
# COMPACT_ATOMS: atom_id res chain seq x y z
N MET A 1 -9.70 28.49 -3.27
CA MET A 1 -9.58 27.43 -4.29
C MET A 1 -9.08 28.02 -5.60
N ARG A 2 -7.79 27.85 -5.89
CA ARG A 2 -7.16 27.96 -7.23
C ARG A 2 -5.91 27.07 -7.21
N GLY A 3 -6.11 25.75 -7.38
CA GLY A 3 -5.12 24.72 -7.06
C GLY A 3 -4.39 24.10 -8.25
N SER A 4 -4.46 24.71 -9.44
CA SER A 4 -4.00 24.05 -10.69
C SER A 4 -2.97 24.84 -11.49
N ARG A 5 -2.43 25.96 -10.96
CA ARG A 5 -1.51 26.84 -11.73
C ARG A 5 -0.07 26.87 -11.26
N ASP A 6 0.25 26.21 -10.14
CA ASP A 6 1.57 26.31 -9.52
C ASP A 6 2.36 24.99 -9.53
N ILE A 7 1.84 23.93 -10.17
CA ILE A 7 2.47 22.61 -10.19
C ILE A 7 3.28 22.49 -11.49
N ILE A 8 4.61 22.37 -11.37
CA ILE A 8 5.56 22.43 -12.49
C ILE A 8 5.87 21.02 -13.02
N GLU A 9 6.05 20.05 -12.12
CA GLU A 9 6.38 18.66 -12.45
C GLU A 9 5.89 17.73 -11.32
N VAL A 10 5.42 16.54 -11.69
CA VAL A 10 4.90 15.54 -10.75
C VAL A 10 5.49 14.17 -11.05
N ASP A 11 6.30 13.65 -10.12
CA ASP A 11 6.89 12.32 -10.19
C ASP A 11 6.29 11.39 -9.14
N ASN A 12 6.26 10.08 -9.42
CA ASN A 12 5.77 9.07 -8.49
C ASN A 12 6.84 8.00 -8.23
N CYS A 13 7.04 7.70 -6.95
CA CYS A 13 7.63 6.44 -6.53
C CYS A 13 6.82 5.84 -5.38
N ALA A 14 6.45 4.56 -5.55
CA ALA A 14 5.90 3.59 -4.60
C ALA A 14 4.73 4.00 -3.66
N THR A 15 4.87 5.07 -2.88
CA THR A 15 3.85 5.55 -1.92
C THR A 15 3.78 7.07 -1.85
N ARG A 16 4.54 7.78 -2.70
CA ARG A 16 4.72 9.24 -2.61
C ARG A 16 4.58 9.92 -3.95
N LEU A 17 3.84 11.03 -3.92
CA LEU A 17 3.80 12.03 -4.98
C LEU A 17 4.89 13.05 -4.67
N ARG A 18 5.85 13.20 -5.59
CA ARG A 18 6.81 14.31 -5.60
C ARG A 18 6.22 15.40 -6.49
N MET A 19 6.06 16.60 -5.95
CA MET A 19 5.52 17.74 -6.67
C MET A 19 6.48 18.91 -6.59
N GLU A 20 6.78 19.53 -7.72
CA GLU A 20 7.36 20.87 -7.74
C GLU A 20 6.26 21.92 -7.76
N ILE A 21 6.23 22.78 -6.74
CA ILE A 21 5.24 23.82 -6.49
C ILE A 21 5.92 25.20 -6.51
N ALA A 22 5.37 26.13 -7.30
CA ALA A 22 5.90 27.48 -7.50
C ALA A 22 5.99 28.33 -6.22
N ASP A 23 5.17 28.05 -5.19
CA ASP A 23 5.28 28.67 -3.86
C ASP A 23 4.88 27.67 -2.76
N THR A 24 5.86 27.24 -1.97
CA THR A 24 5.66 26.25 -0.88
C THR A 24 4.96 26.82 0.36
N SER A 25 4.77 28.14 0.43
CA SER A 25 4.04 28.82 1.52
C SER A 25 2.52 28.75 1.36
N GLN A 26 2.03 28.43 0.15
CA GLN A 26 0.59 28.29 -0.16
C GLN A 26 0.07 26.85 0.02
N VAL A 27 0.93 25.95 0.51
CA VAL A 27 0.61 24.53 0.67
C VAL A 27 -0.19 24.31 1.94
N ASP A 28 -1.49 24.04 1.78
CA ASP A 28 -2.39 23.69 2.88
C ASP A 28 -2.22 22.22 3.29
N GLU A 29 -1.30 22.00 4.24
CA GLU A 29 -1.02 20.69 4.84
C GLU A 29 -2.26 20.05 5.48
N HIS A 30 -3.18 20.86 5.99
CA HIS A 30 -4.42 20.38 6.59
C HIS A 30 -5.39 19.84 5.52
N ALA A 31 -5.44 20.45 4.34
CA ALA A 31 -6.20 19.92 3.21
C ALA A 31 -5.59 18.61 2.67
N LEU A 32 -4.26 18.52 2.61
CA LEU A 32 -3.54 17.31 2.17
C LEU A 32 -3.76 16.13 3.13
N LYS A 33 -3.69 16.36 4.45
CA LYS A 33 -4.03 15.34 5.44
C LYS A 33 -5.49 14.89 5.35
N ARG A 34 -6.43 15.82 5.12
CA ARG A 34 -7.85 15.47 4.90
C ARG A 34 -8.10 14.67 3.62
N ALA A 35 -7.20 14.75 2.64
CA ALA A 35 -7.26 14.02 1.38
C ALA A 35 -6.57 12.64 1.44
N GLY A 36 -6.06 12.21 2.60
CA GLY A 36 -5.46 10.89 2.79
C GLY A 36 -3.93 10.86 2.77
N ALA A 37 -3.25 12.00 2.87
CA ALA A 37 -1.79 12.03 3.01
C ALA A 37 -1.36 11.52 4.40
N ALA A 38 -0.55 10.47 4.43
CA ALA A 38 0.16 9.97 5.60
C ALA A 38 1.22 10.95 6.12
N GLY A 39 1.76 11.81 5.26
CA GLY A 39 2.73 12.84 5.65
C GLY A 39 3.10 13.79 4.53
N THR A 40 3.68 14.94 4.89
CA THR A 40 4.20 15.93 3.94
C THR A 40 5.62 16.31 4.35
N ILE A 41 6.57 16.23 3.42
CA ILE A 41 7.96 16.65 3.62
C ILE A 41 8.25 17.82 2.69
N LYS A 42 8.83 18.88 3.25
CA LYS A 42 9.30 20.06 2.52
C LYS A 42 10.82 20.13 2.66
N PRO A 43 11.61 19.51 1.76
CA PRO A 43 13.06 19.47 1.88
C PRO A 43 13.73 20.86 1.74
N GLY A 44 12.98 21.86 1.28
CA GLY A 44 13.43 23.23 1.00
C GLY A 44 13.31 23.57 -0.48
N GLY A 45 13.08 24.85 -0.79
CA GLY A 45 12.84 25.34 -2.16
C GLY A 45 11.39 25.18 -2.63
N HIS A 46 11.21 24.85 -3.90
CA HIS A 46 9.92 24.64 -4.57
C HIS A 46 9.42 23.18 -4.50
N SER A 47 10.10 22.31 -3.76
CA SER A 47 9.77 20.88 -3.73
C SER A 47 8.88 20.52 -2.54
N VAL A 48 7.79 19.80 -2.80
CA VAL A 48 6.90 19.22 -1.79
C VAL A 48 6.74 17.73 -2.08
N GLN A 49 6.95 16.92 -1.05
CA GLN A 49 6.72 15.48 -1.14
C GLN A 49 5.55 15.11 -0.26
N VAL A 50 4.57 14.41 -0.82
CA VAL A 50 3.38 13.98 -0.09
C VAL A 50 3.31 12.45 -0.12
N VAL A 51 3.21 11.84 1.06
CA VAL A 51 3.13 10.39 1.26
C VAL A 51 1.66 10.01 1.35
N TYR A 52 1.17 9.10 0.50
CA TYR A 52 -0.23 8.68 0.43
C TYR A 52 -0.44 7.16 0.67
N GLY A 53 0.59 6.42 1.08
CA GLY A 53 0.48 4.97 1.34
C GLY A 53 0.18 4.16 0.06
N LEU A 54 -0.49 3.01 0.20
CA LEU A 54 -0.85 2.11 -0.93
C LEU A 54 -1.78 2.76 -1.97
N ASN A 55 -2.44 3.86 -1.63
CA ASN A 55 -3.39 4.55 -2.49
C ASN A 55 -2.77 5.69 -3.31
N VAL A 56 -1.43 5.80 -3.34
CA VAL A 56 -0.73 6.89 -4.06
C VAL A 56 -1.12 6.97 -5.55
N GLN A 57 -1.47 5.84 -6.17
CA GLN A 57 -1.86 5.79 -7.57
C GLN A 57 -3.19 6.51 -7.83
N PHE A 58 -4.22 6.28 -7.00
CA PHE A 58 -5.52 6.94 -7.15
C PHE A 58 -5.43 8.45 -6.98
N VAL A 59 -4.53 8.90 -6.10
CA VAL A 59 -4.30 10.33 -5.87
C VAL A 59 -3.53 10.94 -7.04
N LYS A 60 -2.55 10.22 -7.61
CA LYS A 60 -1.83 10.66 -8.81
C LYS A 60 -2.79 10.82 -9.99
N ASP A 61 -3.60 9.82 -10.27
CA ASP A 61 -4.53 9.83 -11.42
C ASP A 61 -5.55 10.97 -11.29
N ALA A 62 -6.11 11.18 -10.09
CA ALA A 62 -7.02 12.29 -9.82
C ALA A 62 -6.35 13.67 -9.95
N MET A 63 -5.05 13.78 -9.64
CA MET A 63 -4.30 15.03 -9.76
C MET A 63 -3.87 15.31 -11.20
N GLU A 64 -3.46 14.30 -11.97
CA GLU A 64 -3.17 14.41 -13.40
C GLU A 64 -4.43 14.78 -14.20
N ASP A 65 -5.60 14.26 -13.82
CA ASP A 65 -6.88 14.64 -14.45
C ASP A 65 -7.25 16.11 -14.22
N ILE A 66 -6.98 16.64 -13.01
CA ILE A 66 -7.20 18.05 -12.67
C ILE A 66 -6.16 18.96 -13.37
N LEU A 67 -4.92 18.50 -13.54
CA LEU A 67 -3.83 19.24 -14.20
C LEU A 67 -4.02 19.34 -15.72
N ASN A 68 -4.65 18.35 -16.34
CA ASN A 68 -4.91 18.31 -17.78
C ASN A 68 -6.20 19.03 -18.22
N ASP A 69 -6.83 19.81 -17.32
CA ASP A 69 -8.08 20.56 -17.58
C ASP A 69 -9.20 19.68 -18.20
N ARG A 70 -9.22 18.38 -17.87
CA ARG A 70 -10.38 17.53 -18.15
C ARG A 70 -11.38 17.73 -17.02
N THR A 71 -12.40 18.52 -17.31
CA THR A 71 -13.57 18.69 -16.45
C THR A 71 -14.06 17.34 -15.94
N ILE A 72 -14.16 17.20 -14.62
CA ILE A 72 -14.81 16.08 -13.93
C ILE A 72 -16.25 15.96 -14.45
N GLU A 73 -16.48 15.04 -15.38
CA GLU A 73 -17.78 14.52 -15.79
C GLU A 73 -17.69 12.99 -15.77
N ALA A 74 -17.44 12.40 -14.59
CA ALA A 74 -17.48 10.94 -14.40
C ALA A 74 -17.83 10.51 -12.96
N PHE A 75 -18.55 11.33 -12.19
CA PHE A 75 -19.18 10.90 -10.93
C PHE A 75 -20.62 11.38 -10.75
N ARG A 76 -21.32 11.61 -11.87
CA ARG A 76 -22.78 11.80 -11.91
C ARG A 76 -23.40 11.00 -13.06
N GLY A 77 -23.40 9.67 -12.94
CA GLY A 77 -24.07 8.87 -13.96
C GLY A 77 -23.89 7.36 -13.90
N ALA A 78 -24.20 6.71 -12.77
CA ALA A 78 -24.65 5.30 -12.77
C ALA A 78 -25.33 5.00 -11.43
N GLY A 79 -26.64 4.79 -11.45
CA GLY A 79 -27.40 4.40 -10.26
C GLY A 79 -28.87 4.83 -10.22
N ALA A 80 -29.51 5.13 -11.36
CA ALA A 80 -30.96 5.19 -11.44
C ALA A 80 -31.47 3.90 -12.09
N GLY A 81 -32.22 3.11 -11.31
CA GLY A 81 -33.11 2.06 -11.82
C GLY A 81 -32.66 0.63 -11.60
N GLN A 82 -32.99 0.06 -10.44
CA GLN A 82 -33.91 -1.08 -10.36
C GLN A 82 -34.73 -0.98 -9.06
N THR A 83 -35.89 -0.34 -9.18
CA THR A 83 -37.01 -0.52 -8.25
C THR A 83 -37.74 -1.82 -8.62
N GLY A 84 -37.71 -2.79 -7.71
CA GLY A 84 -38.62 -3.93 -7.67
C GLY A 84 -39.29 -3.95 -6.30
N ALA A 85 -40.57 -3.64 -6.27
CA ALA A 85 -41.40 -3.43 -5.08
C ALA A 85 -41.58 -4.69 -4.22
N VAL A 86 -41.73 -4.50 -2.91
CA VAL A 86 -42.95 -4.88 -2.17
C VAL A 86 -43.06 -4.01 -0.92
N ALA A 87 -44.12 -3.21 -0.87
CA ALA A 87 -44.55 -2.48 0.31
C ALA A 87 -45.64 -3.29 1.04
N GLY A 88 -45.55 -3.31 2.36
CA GLY A 88 -46.70 -3.42 3.27
C GLY A 88 -47.03 -4.81 3.77
N PHE A 89 -46.99 -4.99 5.10
CA PHE A 89 -48.21 -5.09 5.89
C PHE A 89 -47.89 -5.08 7.40
N VAL A 90 -48.82 -4.55 8.17
CA VAL A 90 -48.73 -4.22 9.58
C VAL A 90 -49.27 -5.37 10.43
N GLY A 91 -48.62 -5.66 11.55
CA GLY A 91 -49.29 -6.06 12.79
C GLY A 91 -49.30 -7.55 13.13
N GLY A 92 -49.11 -7.82 14.42
CA GLY A 92 -49.73 -8.98 15.07
C GLY A 92 -48.86 -9.82 16.00
N VAL A 93 -48.79 -9.40 17.27
CA VAL A 93 -48.90 -10.19 18.53
C VAL A 93 -48.41 -11.65 18.63
N GLY A 94 -47.71 -11.90 19.76
CA GLY A 94 -47.62 -13.19 20.47
C GLY A 94 -46.40 -14.02 20.07
N GLY A 95 -45.55 -14.54 20.95
CA GLY A 95 -45.64 -14.81 22.37
C GLY A 95 -44.91 -16.13 22.64
N ALA A 96 -44.28 -16.21 23.81
CA ALA A 96 -43.73 -17.40 24.47
C ALA A 96 -42.28 -17.86 24.15
N ALA A 97 -41.54 -17.96 25.25
CA ALA A 97 -40.16 -18.38 25.43
C ALA A 97 -39.99 -19.90 25.53
N ILE A 98 -38.75 -20.38 25.36
CA ILE A 98 -37.94 -21.31 26.19
C ILE A 98 -36.68 -21.70 25.39
N ALA A 99 -35.51 -22.05 25.89
CA ALA A 99 -34.77 -21.88 27.14
C ALA A 99 -33.29 -22.22 26.82
N ALA A 100 -32.40 -21.79 27.71
CA ALA A 100 -30.94 -21.77 27.66
C ALA A 100 -30.18 -23.06 27.24
N GLY A 101 -28.97 -22.84 26.71
CA GLY A 101 -27.93 -23.86 26.65
C GLY A 101 -26.58 -23.39 26.07
N ALA A 102 -25.71 -22.90 26.96
CA ALA A 102 -24.24 -22.76 26.84
C ALA A 102 -23.66 -21.67 25.92
N ALA A 103 -23.13 -20.65 26.59
CA ALA A 103 -22.22 -19.65 26.06
C ALA A 103 -20.94 -20.30 25.48
N ALA A 104 -20.60 -19.90 24.26
CA ALA A 104 -19.21 -19.78 23.83
C ALA A 104 -18.99 -18.30 23.55
N GLU A 105 -18.37 -17.64 24.53
CA GLU A 105 -17.91 -16.27 24.43
C GLU A 105 -16.86 -16.13 23.32
N GLN A 106 -17.07 -15.08 22.51
CA GLN A 106 -16.04 -14.17 22.05
C GLN A 106 -15.04 -14.68 20.99
N ARG A 107 -15.30 -14.30 19.74
CA ARG A 107 -14.23 -13.79 18.88
C ARG A 107 -14.53 -12.34 18.58
N LEU A 108 -13.77 -11.49 19.24
CA LEU A 108 -13.70 -10.06 19.03
C LEU A 108 -13.46 -9.80 17.53
N ASP A 109 -14.34 -9.03 16.91
CA ASP A 109 -13.94 -8.11 15.86
C ASP A 109 -12.77 -7.29 16.41
N SER A 110 -11.56 -7.66 16.02
CA SER A 110 -10.33 -6.99 16.38
C SER A 110 -9.86 -6.30 15.11
N SER A 111 -10.41 -5.11 14.84
CA SER A 111 -10.01 -4.24 13.73
C SER A 111 -8.62 -3.61 13.93
N VAL A 112 -7.77 -4.20 14.77
CA VAL A 112 -6.39 -3.76 15.03
C VAL A 112 -5.44 -4.89 14.64
N PRO A 113 -4.53 -4.66 13.68
CA PRO A 113 -3.51 -5.64 13.29
C PRO A 113 -2.66 -6.10 14.49
N PRO A 114 -2.14 -7.34 14.50
CA PRO A 114 -1.30 -7.81 15.59
C PRO A 114 -0.02 -6.98 15.72
N ALA A 115 0.45 -6.79 16.96
CA ALA A 115 1.70 -6.10 17.24
C ALA A 115 2.95 -6.94 16.91
N VAL A 116 2.83 -8.28 16.85
CA VAL A 116 3.92 -9.17 16.43
C VAL A 116 3.41 -10.03 15.28
N LEU A 117 4.07 -9.92 14.14
CA LEU A 117 3.76 -10.64 12.91
C LEU A 117 4.77 -11.76 12.67
N GLN A 118 4.28 -13.00 12.73
CA GLN A 118 5.04 -14.18 12.32
C GLN A 118 4.82 -14.41 10.83
N LEU A 119 5.85 -14.15 10.03
CA LEU A 119 5.77 -14.20 8.57
C LEU A 119 6.76 -15.22 8.02
N ARG A 120 6.39 -15.94 6.96
CA ARG A 120 7.39 -16.68 6.18
C ARG A 120 8.37 -15.68 5.57
N GLN A 121 9.66 -15.98 5.58
CA GLN A 121 10.63 -15.16 4.85
C GLN A 121 10.30 -15.16 3.34
N PRO A 122 10.02 -13.99 2.73
CA PRO A 122 9.50 -13.92 1.35
C PRO A 122 10.55 -14.24 0.28
N VAL A 123 11.84 -14.20 0.59
CA VAL A 123 12.91 -14.63 -0.33
C VAL A 123 14.09 -15.15 0.47
N ALA A 124 14.75 -16.20 -0.01
CA ALA A 124 15.97 -16.69 0.60
C ALA A 124 17.05 -15.60 0.60
N GLY A 125 17.71 -15.40 1.73
CA GLY A 125 18.70 -14.34 1.89
C GLY A 125 19.00 -14.04 3.35
N ARG A 126 19.90 -13.09 3.57
CA ARG A 126 20.26 -12.62 4.91
C ARG A 126 19.27 -11.53 5.34
N VAL A 127 18.65 -11.71 6.49
CA VAL A 127 17.80 -10.69 7.11
C VAL A 127 18.66 -9.57 7.68
N LEU A 128 18.24 -8.33 7.44
CA LEU A 128 18.89 -7.09 7.85
C LEU A 128 17.89 -6.22 8.63
N ALA A 129 18.40 -5.41 9.55
CA ALA A 129 17.60 -4.34 10.13
C ALA A 129 17.30 -3.28 9.05
N LEU A 130 16.16 -2.57 9.17
CA LEU A 130 15.86 -1.48 8.24
C LEU A 130 16.96 -0.42 8.23
N SER A 131 17.59 -0.14 9.38
CA SER A 131 18.69 0.82 9.49
C SER A 131 19.93 0.49 8.65
N GLU A 132 20.05 -0.74 8.14
CA GLU A 132 21.12 -1.18 7.24
C GLU A 132 20.76 -1.00 5.74
N VAL A 133 19.52 -0.62 5.44
CA VAL A 133 19.07 -0.35 4.07
C VAL A 133 19.72 0.95 3.58
N PRO A 134 20.34 0.98 2.38
CA PRO A 134 21.01 2.16 1.85
C PRO A 134 20.02 3.20 1.26
N ASP A 135 18.92 3.44 1.96
CA ASP A 135 17.91 4.45 1.64
C ASP A 135 17.32 5.01 2.94
N ALA A 136 17.31 6.33 3.06
CA ALA A 136 16.89 7.00 4.30
C ALA A 136 15.42 6.78 4.64
N MET A 137 14.54 6.60 3.65
CA MET A 137 13.10 6.44 3.88
C MET A 137 12.79 5.10 4.53
N PHE A 138 13.46 4.04 4.08
CA PHE A 138 13.38 2.72 4.69
C PHE A 138 14.16 2.68 6.01
N ALA A 139 15.40 3.20 6.02
CA ALA A 139 16.27 3.10 7.19
C ALA A 139 15.77 3.83 8.42
N GLN A 140 15.00 4.90 8.23
CA GLN A 140 14.38 5.65 9.33
C GLN A 140 13.00 5.10 9.71
N GLY A 141 12.48 4.06 9.04
CA GLY A 141 11.16 3.50 9.29
C GLY A 141 10.01 4.46 8.95
N THR A 142 10.24 5.48 8.11
CA THR A 142 9.23 6.50 7.79
C THR A 142 8.00 5.91 7.07
N MET A 143 8.15 4.78 6.38
CA MET A 143 7.05 4.07 5.74
C MET A 143 6.29 3.13 6.68
N GLY A 144 6.83 2.91 7.89
CA GLY A 144 6.36 1.92 8.84
C GLY A 144 7.48 0.98 9.29
N PRO A 145 7.21 0.16 10.31
CA PRO A 145 8.16 -0.81 10.83
C PRO A 145 8.34 -1.98 9.85
N GLY A 146 9.47 -2.68 9.97
CA GLY A 146 9.75 -3.81 9.10
C GLY A 146 11.17 -4.35 9.22
N LEU A 147 11.52 -5.17 8.25
CA LEU A 147 12.85 -5.77 8.07
C LEU A 147 13.25 -5.66 6.60
N ALA A 148 14.52 -5.88 6.31
CA ALA A 148 14.98 -6.02 4.93
C ALA A 148 15.69 -7.35 4.73
N ILE A 149 15.81 -7.79 3.48
CA ILE A 149 16.49 -9.03 3.11
C ILE A 149 17.51 -8.71 2.02
N ASP A 150 18.76 -9.12 2.20
CA ASP A 150 19.75 -9.20 1.12
C ASP A 150 19.61 -10.56 0.42
N PRO A 151 19.00 -10.60 -0.78
CA PRO A 151 18.52 -11.84 -1.36
C PRO A 151 19.63 -12.67 -1.99
N THR A 152 19.55 -13.98 -1.76
CA THR A 152 20.28 -15.02 -2.49
C THR A 152 19.37 -15.81 -3.44
N GLY A 153 18.05 -15.70 -3.29
CA GLY A 153 17.05 -16.24 -4.21
C GLY A 153 16.61 -15.24 -5.28
N ASP A 154 15.82 -15.70 -6.25
CA ASP A 154 15.33 -14.94 -7.41
C ASP A 154 13.80 -14.73 -7.40
N THR A 155 13.12 -15.26 -6.39
CA THR A 155 11.65 -15.32 -6.36
C THR A 155 11.15 -14.88 -5.00
N ILE A 156 10.29 -13.86 -5.01
CA ILE A 156 9.49 -13.42 -3.88
C ILE A 156 8.26 -14.31 -3.78
N VAL A 157 8.03 -14.85 -2.59
CA VAL A 157 6.82 -15.61 -2.24
C VAL A 157 6.01 -14.86 -1.20
N ALA A 158 4.71 -15.16 -1.13
CA ALA A 158 3.82 -14.59 -0.14
C ALA A 158 4.27 -15.00 1.29
N PRO A 159 4.45 -14.04 2.20
CA PRO A 159 4.87 -14.32 3.57
C PRO A 159 3.75 -14.93 4.42
N ALA A 160 2.49 -14.68 4.07
CA ALA A 160 1.30 -15.20 4.73
C ALA A 160 0.13 -15.24 3.74
N GLY A 161 -1.01 -15.80 4.19
CA GLY A 161 -2.24 -15.81 3.40
C GLY A 161 -2.92 -14.44 3.35
N GLY A 162 -3.47 -14.07 2.20
CA GLY A 162 -4.12 -12.78 1.99
C GLY A 162 -4.51 -12.53 0.54
N THR A 163 -4.68 -11.26 0.22
CA THR A 163 -5.01 -10.78 -1.12
C THR A 163 -3.91 -9.85 -1.63
N VAL A 164 -3.57 -9.93 -2.90
CA VAL A 164 -2.69 -8.98 -3.59
C VAL A 164 -3.44 -7.66 -3.72
N ALA A 165 -3.11 -6.69 -2.88
CA ALA A 165 -3.75 -5.38 -2.85
C ALA A 165 -3.28 -4.52 -4.04
N SER A 166 -2.00 -4.59 -4.39
CA SER A 166 -1.43 -3.84 -5.50
C SER A 166 -0.21 -4.54 -6.11
N VAL A 167 -0.06 -4.37 -7.43
CA VAL A 167 1.16 -4.72 -8.18
C VAL A 167 1.64 -3.44 -8.85
N PHE A 168 2.89 -3.07 -8.62
CA PHE A 168 3.42 -1.82 -9.14
C PHE A 168 3.67 -1.92 -10.65
N PRO A 169 3.49 -0.84 -11.45
CA PRO A 169 3.59 -0.91 -12.90
C PRO A 169 4.92 -1.45 -13.45
N THR A 170 6.02 -1.17 -12.75
CA THR A 170 7.36 -1.66 -13.09
C THR A 170 7.70 -2.99 -12.42
N GLY A 171 6.73 -3.66 -11.78
CA GLY A 171 6.86 -5.01 -11.23
C GLY A 171 7.76 -5.17 -10.01
N HIS A 172 8.53 -4.15 -9.62
CA HIS A 172 9.51 -4.23 -8.53
C HIS A 172 8.92 -4.32 -7.12
N ALA A 173 7.62 -4.05 -6.94
CA ALA A 173 6.98 -4.06 -5.63
C ALA A 173 5.58 -4.66 -5.68
N ILE A 174 5.16 -5.24 -4.56
CA ILE A 174 3.84 -5.84 -4.35
C ILE A 174 3.32 -5.42 -2.98
N GLY A 175 2.07 -4.93 -2.96
CA GLY A 175 1.30 -4.70 -1.75
C GLY A 175 0.37 -5.88 -1.46
N LEU A 176 0.34 -6.34 -0.21
CA LEU A 176 -0.50 -7.43 0.27
C LEU A 176 -1.43 -6.93 1.37
N ALA A 177 -2.68 -7.38 1.35
CA ALA A 177 -3.59 -7.29 2.49
C ALA A 177 -3.74 -8.69 3.08
N LEU A 178 -3.17 -8.91 4.27
CA LEU A 178 -3.20 -10.20 4.95
C LEU A 178 -4.57 -10.48 5.57
N ALA A 179 -4.86 -11.75 5.83
CA ALA A 179 -6.14 -12.19 6.41
C ALA A 179 -6.44 -11.59 7.80
N ASP A 180 -5.42 -11.14 8.54
CA ASP A 180 -5.55 -10.47 9.83
C ASP A 180 -5.72 -8.94 9.72
N GLY A 181 -5.86 -8.41 8.51
CA GLY A 181 -6.00 -6.99 8.24
C GLY A 181 -4.67 -6.25 8.11
N THR A 182 -3.51 -6.91 8.25
CA THR A 182 -2.22 -6.25 8.07
C THR A 182 -1.97 -5.91 6.60
N GLU A 183 -1.53 -4.68 6.33
CA GLU A 183 -1.06 -4.26 5.01
C GLU A 183 0.45 -4.34 4.94
N LEU A 184 0.96 -5.13 3.99
CA LEU A 184 2.38 -5.38 3.80
C LEU A 184 2.86 -4.83 2.46
N LEU A 185 4.03 -4.22 2.42
CA LEU A 185 4.75 -3.87 1.20
C LEU A 185 6.02 -4.69 1.10
N ILE A 186 6.20 -5.39 -0.02
CA ILE A 186 7.47 -6.00 -0.39
C ILE A 186 8.03 -5.21 -1.56
N HIS A 187 9.18 -4.55 -1.36
CA HIS A 187 9.85 -3.74 -2.37
C HIS A 187 11.18 -4.38 -2.74
N VAL A 188 11.34 -4.83 -3.98
CA VAL A 188 12.58 -5.49 -4.43
C VAL A 188 13.59 -4.45 -4.89
N GLY A 189 14.69 -4.38 -4.16
CA GLY A 189 15.79 -3.44 -4.41
C GLY A 189 15.46 -1.99 -4.05
N ILE A 190 16.45 -1.11 -4.20
CA ILE A 190 16.36 0.33 -3.93
C ILE A 190 16.52 1.09 -5.24
N ASP A 191 15.65 2.07 -5.47
CA ASP A 191 15.56 2.86 -6.72
C ASP A 191 15.30 2.03 -7.99
N THR A 192 14.84 0.78 -7.84
CA THR A 192 14.61 -0.16 -8.94
C THR A 192 13.43 0.21 -9.84
N VAL A 193 12.63 1.21 -9.46
CA VAL A 193 11.64 1.83 -10.34
C VAL A 193 12.29 2.39 -11.62
N ASP A 194 13.54 2.86 -11.52
CA ASP A 194 14.32 3.42 -12.64
C ASP A 194 14.65 2.37 -13.71
N MET A 195 14.59 1.09 -13.34
CA MET A 195 14.78 -0.03 -14.26
C MET A 195 13.56 -0.27 -15.16
N LYS A 196 12.43 0.42 -14.93
CA LYS A 196 11.24 0.41 -15.79
C LYS A 196 10.70 -0.99 -16.12
N GLY A 197 10.77 -1.89 -15.14
CA GLY A 197 10.33 -3.29 -15.29
C GLY A 197 11.40 -4.24 -15.82
N ASP A 198 12.57 -3.73 -16.20
CA ASP A 198 13.64 -4.59 -16.67
C ASP A 198 14.24 -5.42 -15.52
N GLY A 199 14.16 -6.75 -15.64
CA GLY A 199 14.62 -7.67 -14.59
C GLY A 199 13.56 -8.04 -13.55
N PHE A 200 12.28 -7.75 -13.81
CA PHE A 200 11.14 -8.11 -12.96
C PHE A 200 10.07 -8.85 -13.76
N GLU A 201 9.48 -9.88 -13.17
CA GLU A 201 8.37 -10.66 -13.73
C GLU A 201 7.34 -10.92 -12.64
N THR A 202 6.20 -10.22 -12.69
CA THR A 202 5.09 -10.41 -11.75
C THR A 202 4.32 -11.69 -12.10
N LEU A 203 4.14 -12.58 -11.13
CA LEU A 203 3.44 -13.86 -11.29
C LEU A 203 1.97 -13.81 -10.85
N VAL A 204 1.56 -12.70 -10.24
CA VAL A 204 0.22 -12.43 -9.72
C VAL A 204 -0.27 -11.06 -10.19
N GLY A 205 -1.59 -10.86 -10.15
CA GLY A 205 -2.25 -9.59 -10.38
C GLY A 205 -2.95 -9.05 -9.13
N ALA A 206 -3.34 -7.78 -9.17
CA ALA A 206 -4.15 -7.19 -8.10
C ALA A 206 -5.51 -7.91 -7.99
N GLY A 207 -5.94 -8.20 -6.76
CA GLY A 207 -7.15 -8.95 -6.43
C GLY A 207 -6.95 -10.45 -6.27
N ASP A 208 -5.78 -11.00 -6.64
CA ASP A 208 -5.51 -12.42 -6.48
C ASP A 208 -5.43 -12.82 -4.99
N THR A 209 -6.01 -13.96 -4.65
CA THR A 209 -5.85 -14.57 -3.32
C THR A 209 -4.59 -15.44 -3.32
N VAL A 210 -3.78 -15.32 -2.27
CA VAL A 210 -2.51 -16.03 -2.13
C VAL A 210 -2.42 -16.72 -0.76
N GLU A 211 -1.73 -17.85 -0.72
CA GLU A 211 -1.34 -18.53 0.52
C GLU A 211 0.15 -18.35 0.79
N ALA A 212 0.59 -18.57 2.03
CA ALA A 212 2.00 -18.50 2.38
C ALA A 212 2.84 -19.41 1.47
N GLY A 213 3.89 -18.85 0.85
CA GLY A 213 4.74 -19.56 -0.11
C GLY A 213 4.30 -19.46 -1.57
N THR A 214 3.14 -18.87 -1.87
CA THR A 214 2.71 -18.61 -3.26
C THR A 214 3.72 -17.69 -3.96
N PRO A 215 4.27 -18.05 -5.13
CA PRO A 215 5.15 -17.16 -5.89
C PRO A 215 4.44 -15.89 -6.33
N LEU A 216 5.05 -14.72 -6.08
CA LEU A 216 4.46 -13.40 -6.36
C LEU A 216 5.22 -12.67 -7.48
N LEU A 217 6.54 -12.67 -7.42
CA LEU A 217 7.41 -11.88 -8.28
C LEU A 217 8.74 -12.58 -8.46
N ARG A 218 9.23 -12.70 -9.69
CA ARG A 218 10.61 -13.08 -9.97
C ARG A 218 11.44 -11.87 -10.33
N PHE A 219 12.71 -11.89 -9.96
CA PHE A 219 13.63 -10.79 -10.23
C PHE A 219 15.06 -11.28 -10.47
N ASP A 220 15.84 -10.49 -11.21
CA ASP A 220 17.27 -10.75 -11.42
C ASP A 220 18.12 -9.82 -10.54
N ALA A 221 18.54 -10.32 -9.38
CA ALA A 221 19.37 -9.59 -8.43
C ALA A 221 20.69 -9.11 -9.03
N GLU A 222 21.31 -9.90 -9.91
CA GLU A 222 22.55 -9.51 -10.58
C GLU A 222 22.32 -8.39 -11.59
N LYS A 223 21.18 -8.38 -12.27
CA LYS A 223 20.78 -7.30 -13.16
C LYS A 223 20.53 -6.01 -12.40
N ILE A 224 19.86 -6.08 -11.26
CA ILE A 224 19.67 -4.93 -10.35
C ILE A 224 21.02 -4.35 -9.94
N ARG A 225 21.96 -5.20 -9.47
CA ARG A 225 23.31 -4.77 -9.09
C ARG A 225 24.09 -4.17 -10.26
N ARG A 226 24.02 -4.77 -11.46
CA ARG A 226 24.68 -4.23 -12.68
C ARG A 226 24.11 -2.89 -13.12
N ALA A 227 22.83 -2.62 -12.84
CA ALA A 227 22.21 -1.33 -13.09
C ALA A 227 22.61 -0.26 -12.06
N GLY A 228 23.40 -0.61 -11.04
CA GLY A 228 23.87 0.32 -10.00
C GLY A 228 22.94 0.43 -8.79
N HIS A 229 21.92 -0.43 -8.71
CA HIS A 229 20.94 -0.44 -7.63
C HIS A 229 21.26 -1.52 -6.59
N SER A 230 20.83 -1.29 -5.34
CA SER A 230 20.89 -2.32 -4.31
C SER A 230 19.76 -3.34 -4.54
N ALA A 231 20.05 -4.64 -4.37
CA ALA A 231 19.04 -5.70 -4.41
C ALA A 231 18.38 -5.95 -3.04
N ILE A 232 18.81 -5.23 -1.99
CA ILE A 232 18.20 -5.31 -0.65
C ILE A 232 16.70 -5.03 -0.78
N THR A 233 15.90 -5.94 -0.23
CA THR A 233 14.45 -5.99 -0.41
C THR A 233 13.76 -5.69 0.93
N PRO A 234 13.26 -4.46 1.15
CA PRO A 234 12.46 -4.14 2.32
C PRO A 234 11.10 -4.86 2.35
N VAL A 235 10.68 -5.24 3.55
CA VAL A 235 9.38 -5.81 3.89
C VAL A 235 8.79 -4.95 5.02
N ILE A 236 7.76 -4.17 4.71
CA ILE A 236 7.26 -3.08 5.56
C ILE A 236 5.79 -3.31 5.90
N VAL A 237 5.41 -3.06 7.15
CA VAL A 237 4.01 -2.97 7.59
C VAL A 237 3.54 -1.53 7.44
N LEU A 238 2.42 -1.32 6.75
CA LEU A 238 1.96 0.02 6.36
C LEU A 238 0.86 0.60 7.27
N ASN A 239 0.15 -0.26 8.00
CA ASN A 239 -1.04 0.14 8.75
C ASN A 239 -0.96 -0.16 10.26
N ASN A 240 0.24 -0.43 10.78
CA ASN A 240 0.49 -0.58 12.20
C ASN A 240 1.93 -0.14 12.54
N GLU A 241 2.07 1.01 13.21
CA GLU A 241 3.38 1.60 13.57
C GLU A 241 4.09 0.83 14.70
N ASP A 242 3.33 0.11 15.53
CA ASP A 242 3.85 -0.67 16.66
C ASP A 242 4.16 -2.13 16.28
N ALA A 243 3.97 -2.50 15.00
CA ALA A 243 4.19 -3.86 14.54
C ALA A 243 5.68 -4.25 14.56
N THR A 244 5.95 -5.50 14.93
CA THR A 244 7.26 -6.14 14.86
C THR A 244 7.16 -7.36 13.95
N ILE A 245 8.05 -7.47 12.96
CA ILE A 245 8.11 -8.65 12.07
C ILE A 245 9.12 -9.65 12.63
N GLU A 246 8.73 -10.92 12.65
CA GLU A 246 9.61 -12.06 12.86
C GLU A 246 9.45 -13.03 11.69
N PHE A 247 10.58 -13.41 11.05
CA PHE A 247 10.56 -14.38 9.96
C PHE A 247 10.69 -15.82 10.50
N ALA A 248 9.81 -16.71 10.03
CA ALA A 248 9.72 -18.14 10.40
C ALA A 248 9.88 -19.08 9.19
#